data_AF-A0A6M5FBY6-F1
#
_entry.id   AF-A0A6M5FBY6-F1
#
_cell.length_a   1.000
_cell.length_b   1.000
_cell.length_c   1.000
_cell.angle_alpha   90.00
_cell.angle_beta   90.00
_cell.angle_gamma   90.00
#
_symmetry.space_group_name_H-M   'P 1'
#
loop_
_entity.id
_entity.type
_entity.pdbx_description
1 polymer ?
#
loop_
_entity_poly.entity_id
_entity_poly.type
_entity_poly.pdbx_seq_one_letter_code
_entity_poly.pdbx_strand_id
1 'polypeptide(L)'
;MGKNEQKKSGLVTTGLVIGIIGLVLSAIPIINNFAAILGVLAIFFGIVGIVGAKKHDGAGRGMSIAVLIIGLVCVGIVLASQAMYGKAINDAGKAIQDSVDTSSGKKTDELLKNDVSVEVGQFSATTDAYGINKTLLSVKVTNKNAETKSYTVKIEAVDASGTRLAEDTIYANDLKSNGSGSYEAFKYVEAGKVDSLKTATFKVYSVGQS
;
A
#
# COMPACT_ATOMS: atom_id res chain seq x y z
N MET A 1 -8.34 11.98 71.18
CA MET A 1 -7.92 10.85 70.33
C MET A 1 -8.37 11.15 68.91
N GLY A 2 -7.43 11.34 67.98
CA GLY A 2 -7.71 11.80 66.62
C GLY A 2 -8.39 10.74 65.75
N LYS A 3 -9.31 11.18 64.90
CA LYS A 3 -9.64 10.49 63.66
C LYS A 3 -9.50 11.49 62.52
N ASN A 4 -8.34 11.45 61.87
CA ASN A 4 -8.16 11.99 60.53
C ASN A 4 -9.00 11.12 59.59
N GLU A 5 -10.24 11.50 59.34
CA GLU A 5 -11.01 10.91 58.26
C GLU A 5 -10.51 11.50 56.94
N GLN A 6 -9.58 10.78 56.29
CA GLN A 6 -9.32 10.95 54.87
C GLN A 6 -10.63 10.70 54.13
N LYS A 7 -11.37 11.77 53.83
CA LYS A 7 -12.47 11.76 52.87
C LYS A 7 -11.86 11.44 51.50
N LYS A 8 -11.68 10.16 51.18
CA LYS A 8 -11.43 9.72 49.81
C LYS A 8 -12.69 10.06 49.02
N SER A 9 -12.64 11.23 48.38
CA SER A 9 -13.73 11.77 47.59
C SER A 9 -14.09 10.76 46.51
N GLY A 10 -15.35 10.29 46.49
CA GLY A 10 -15.84 9.38 45.45
C GLY A 10 -15.56 9.90 44.04
N LEU A 11 -15.48 11.23 43.88
CA LEU A 11 -15.08 11.90 42.65
C LEU A 11 -13.66 11.55 42.18
N VAL A 12 -12.71 11.37 43.11
CA VAL A 12 -11.32 10.98 42.80
C VAL A 12 -11.26 9.53 42.34
N THR A 13 -12.02 8.64 42.98
CA THR A 13 -12.12 7.23 42.56
C THR A 13 -12.80 7.10 41.19
N THR A 14 -13.89 7.84 40.96
CA THR A 14 -14.56 7.89 39.65
C THR A 14 -13.64 8.49 38.58
N GLY A 15 -12.90 9.55 38.89
CA GLY A 15 -11.90 10.13 37.98
C GLY A 15 -10.78 9.16 37.63
N LEU A 16 -10.30 8.36 38.60
CA LEU A 16 -9.30 7.33 38.37
C LEU A 16 -9.82 6.20 37.47
N VAL A 17 -11.05 5.73 37.72
CA VAL A 17 -11.68 4.68 36.91
C VAL A 17 -11.93 5.17 35.47
N ILE A 18 -12.44 6.39 35.29
CA ILE A 18 -12.63 6.99 33.96
C ILE A 18 -11.28 7.20 33.26
N GLY A 19 -10.24 7.63 33.98
CA GLY A 19 -8.89 7.80 33.43
C GLY A 19 -8.26 6.49 32.97
N ILE A 20 -8.42 5.40 33.73
CA ILE A 20 -7.93 4.08 33.35
C ILE A 20 -8.70 3.56 32.11
N ILE A 21 -10.01 3.72 32.08
CA ILE A 21 -10.83 3.33 30.92
C ILE A 21 -10.43 4.14 29.69
N GLY A 22 -10.24 5.46 29.83
CA GLY A 22 -9.75 6.32 28.75
C GLY A 22 -8.36 5.94 28.25
N LEU A 23 -7.46 5.54 29.15
CA LEU A 23 -6.12 5.07 28.81
C LEU A 23 -6.17 3.75 28.01
N VAL A 24 -6.96 2.78 28.46
CA VAL A 24 -7.13 1.49 27.78
C VAL A 24 -7.81 1.67 26.42
N LEU A 25 -8.81 2.56 26.34
CA LEU A 25 -9.52 2.88 25.11
C LEU A 25 -8.73 3.76 24.13
N SER A 26 -7.65 4.43 24.59
CA SER A 26 -6.79 5.27 23.73
C SER A 26 -6.06 4.48 22.63
N ALA A 27 -5.95 3.15 22.77
CA ALA A 27 -5.44 2.26 21.74
C ALA A 27 -6.39 2.11 20.52
N ILE A 28 -7.63 2.65 20.59
CA ILE A 28 -8.60 2.64 19.50
C ILE A 28 -8.56 4.01 18.77
N PRO A 29 -8.24 4.06 17.45
CA PRO A 29 -8.04 5.31 16.71
C PRO A 29 -9.18 6.34 16.80
N ILE A 30 -10.43 5.88 16.94
CA ILE A 30 -11.62 6.73 17.02
C ILE A 30 -11.66 7.50 18.37
N ILE A 31 -11.18 6.90 19.45
CA ILE A 31 -11.24 7.47 20.81
C ILE A 31 -10.08 8.45 21.05
N ASN A 32 -8.95 8.27 20.35
CA ASN A 32 -7.80 9.19 20.39
C ASN A 32 -8.17 10.62 19.92
N ASN A 33 -9.04 10.77 18.92
CA ASN A 33 -9.53 12.09 18.48
C ASN A 33 -10.45 12.76 19.51
N PHE A 34 -11.24 11.97 20.25
CA PHE A 34 -12.04 12.48 21.36
C PHE A 34 -11.15 12.91 22.55
N ALA A 35 -10.09 12.15 22.83
CA ALA A 35 -9.08 12.51 23.82
C ALA A 35 -8.37 13.83 23.48
N ALA A 36 -8.15 14.13 22.19
CA ALA A 36 -7.62 15.41 21.73
C ALA A 36 -8.48 16.60 22.20
N ILE A 37 -9.80 16.48 21.99
CA ILE A 37 -10.78 17.50 22.39
C ILE A 37 -10.77 17.68 23.92
N LEU A 38 -10.74 16.57 24.67
CA LEU A 38 -10.65 16.61 26.13
C LEU A 38 -9.33 17.20 26.62
N GLY A 39 -8.20 16.92 25.96
CA GLY A 39 -6.90 17.49 26.26
C GLY A 39 -6.88 19.01 26.06
N VAL A 40 -7.48 19.50 24.98
CA VAL A 40 -7.66 20.94 24.73
C VAL A 40 -8.52 21.58 25.82
N LEU A 41 -9.65 20.96 26.20
CA LEU A 41 -10.49 21.46 27.28
C LEU A 41 -9.76 21.47 28.64
N ALA A 42 -8.93 20.46 28.93
CA ALA A 42 -8.10 20.42 30.13
C ALA A 42 -7.07 21.57 30.16
N ILE A 43 -6.45 21.91 29.02
CA ILE A 43 -5.58 23.08 28.91
C ILE A 43 -6.36 24.36 29.22
N PHE A 44 -7.55 24.54 28.64
CA PHE A 44 -8.41 25.70 28.92
C PHE A 44 -8.76 25.81 30.41
N PHE A 45 -9.23 24.73 31.05
CA PHE A 45 -9.55 24.74 32.48
C PHE A 45 -8.32 24.92 33.37
N GLY A 46 -7.16 24.38 32.99
CA GLY A 46 -5.89 24.61 33.67
C GLY A 46 -5.50 26.08 33.67
N ILE A 47 -5.58 26.76 32.51
CA ILE A 47 -5.29 28.19 32.39
C ILE A 47 -6.26 29.02 33.24
N VAL A 48 -7.57 28.78 33.12
CA VAL A 48 -8.59 29.51 33.89
C VAL A 48 -8.41 29.29 35.40
N GLY A 49 -8.08 28.07 35.84
CA GLY A 49 -7.79 27.75 37.23
C GLY A 49 -6.57 28.47 37.79
N ILE A 50 -5.49 28.58 36.99
CA ILE A 50 -4.29 29.35 37.38
C ILE A 50 -4.61 30.83 37.55
N VAL A 51 -5.39 31.41 36.63
CA VAL A 51 -5.81 32.82 36.71
C VAL A 51 -6.76 33.06 37.90
N GLY A 52 -7.69 32.14 38.14
CA GLY A 52 -8.62 32.20 39.27
C GLY A 52 -7.94 32.06 40.64
N ALA A 53 -6.92 31.22 40.76
CA ALA A 53 -6.18 31.02 42.01
C ALA A 53 -5.45 32.30 42.50
N LYS A 54 -5.18 33.26 41.61
CA LYS A 54 -4.65 34.59 42.00
C LYS A 54 -5.64 35.42 42.82
N LYS A 55 -6.96 35.17 42.69
CA LYS A 55 -8.01 35.87 43.45
C LYS A 55 -8.32 35.22 44.80
N HIS A 56 -7.78 34.02 45.08
CA HIS A 56 -8.08 33.22 46.27
C HIS A 56 -6.80 32.77 46.99
N ASP A 57 -5.85 33.69 47.22
CA ASP A 57 -4.60 33.45 47.98
C ASP A 57 -3.77 32.22 47.52
N GLY A 58 -3.87 31.84 46.24
CA GLY A 58 -3.13 30.71 45.67
C GLY A 58 -3.75 29.33 45.94
N ALA A 59 -4.90 29.24 46.61
CA ALA A 59 -5.61 27.98 46.80
C ALA A 59 -5.94 27.34 45.44
N GLY A 60 -5.51 26.09 45.22
CA GLY A 60 -5.75 25.34 43.98
C GLY A 60 -4.74 25.57 42.84
N ARG A 61 -3.78 26.50 42.98
CA ARG A 61 -2.81 26.82 41.91
C ARG A 61 -1.97 25.63 41.47
N GLY A 62 -1.47 24.83 42.42
CA GLY A 62 -0.69 23.63 42.12
C GLY A 62 -1.51 22.58 41.35
N MET A 63 -2.79 22.45 41.67
CA MET A 63 -3.70 21.53 41.00
C MET A 63 -4.02 21.99 39.57
N SER A 64 -4.20 23.29 39.35
CA SER A 64 -4.41 23.84 37.99
C SER A 64 -3.17 23.68 37.10
N ILE A 65 -1.97 23.80 37.66
CA ILE A 65 -0.71 23.52 36.92
C ILE A 65 -0.62 22.04 36.54
N ALA A 66 -0.97 21.13 37.47
CA ALA A 66 -1.00 19.70 37.16
C ALA A 66 -1.98 19.35 36.03
N VAL A 67 -3.19 19.93 36.05
CA VAL A 67 -4.20 19.77 34.98
C VAL A 67 -3.67 20.29 33.63
N LEU A 68 -2.98 21.43 33.62
CA LEU A 68 -2.40 22.00 32.41
C LEU A 68 -1.30 21.10 31.81
N ILE A 69 -0.40 20.57 32.63
CA ILE A 69 0.66 19.65 32.18
C ILE A 69 0.05 18.37 31.60
N ILE A 70 -0.95 17.80 32.27
CA ILE A 70 -1.65 16.60 31.80
C ILE A 70 -2.33 16.85 30.45
N GLY A 71 -2.96 18.02 30.26
CA GLY A 71 -3.57 18.40 28.99
C GLY A 71 -2.54 18.49 27.84
N LEU A 72 -1.38 19.11 28.07
CA LEU A 72 -0.30 19.20 27.07
C LEU A 72 0.28 17.83 26.71
N VAL A 73 0.53 16.97 27.69
CA VAL A 73 1.01 15.60 27.47
C VAL A 73 -0.03 14.79 26.69
N CYS A 74 -1.31 14.93 27.01
CA CYS A 74 -2.40 14.26 26.30
C CYS A 74 -2.42 14.67 24.81
N VAL A 75 -2.40 15.97 24.50
CA VAL A 75 -2.35 16.46 23.12
C VAL A 75 -1.08 15.98 22.40
N GLY A 76 0.07 16.00 23.07
CA GLY A 76 1.33 15.50 22.51
C GLY A 76 1.27 14.01 22.13
N ILE A 77 0.72 13.17 23.00
CA ILE A 77 0.52 11.74 22.73
C ILE A 77 -0.44 11.52 21.56
N VAL A 78 -1.55 12.28 21.50
CA VAL A 78 -2.53 12.18 20.40
C VAL A 78 -1.86 12.49 19.06
N LEU A 79 -1.10 13.59 18.97
CA LEU A 79 -0.40 14.00 17.75
C LEU A 79 0.66 12.98 17.33
N ALA A 80 1.43 12.46 18.29
CA ALA A 80 2.40 11.40 18.03
C ALA A 80 1.72 10.12 17.49
N SER A 81 0.60 9.72 18.09
CA SER A 81 -0.21 8.59 17.63
C SER A 81 -0.77 8.81 16.22
N GLN A 82 -1.32 10.00 15.92
CA GLN A 82 -1.81 10.33 14.58
C GLN A 82 -0.70 10.26 13.52
N ALA A 83 0.52 10.73 13.84
CA ALA A 83 1.65 10.64 12.93
C ALA A 83 2.07 9.17 12.68
N MET A 84 2.07 8.33 13.72
CA MET A 84 2.38 6.90 13.59
C MET A 84 1.32 6.16 12.77
N TYR A 85 0.03 6.34 13.07
CA TYR A 85 -1.05 5.71 12.31
C TYR A 85 -1.12 6.23 10.87
N GLY A 86 -0.96 7.53 10.66
CA GLY A 86 -0.92 8.14 9.32
C GLY A 86 0.23 7.58 8.49
N LYS A 87 1.42 7.44 9.09
CA LYS A 87 2.56 6.79 8.43
C LYS A 87 2.27 5.33 8.09
N ALA A 88 1.74 4.55 9.04
CA ALA A 88 1.42 3.14 8.81
C ALA A 88 0.36 2.94 7.71
N ILE A 89 -0.69 3.77 7.70
CA ILE A 89 -1.74 3.74 6.65
C ILE A 89 -1.15 4.14 5.30
N ASN A 90 -0.34 5.18 5.26
CA ASN A 90 0.30 5.64 4.02
C ASN A 90 1.29 4.60 3.47
N ASP A 91 2.10 3.99 4.34
CA ASP A 91 3.06 2.94 3.95
C ASP A 91 2.32 1.69 3.46
N ALA A 92 1.23 1.28 4.12
CA ALA A 92 0.36 0.21 3.65
C ALA A 92 -0.27 0.55 2.29
N GLY A 93 -0.77 1.78 2.12
CA GLY A 93 -1.32 2.26 0.85
C GLY A 93 -0.29 2.24 -0.28
N LYS A 94 0.95 2.67 0.00
CA LYS A 94 2.07 2.60 -0.96
C LYS A 94 2.42 1.17 -1.32
N ALA A 95 2.51 0.26 -0.35
CA ALA A 95 2.80 -1.15 -0.61
C ALA A 95 1.72 -1.82 -1.48
N ILE A 96 0.45 -1.48 -1.26
CA ILE A 96 -0.66 -1.95 -2.09
C ILE A 96 -0.54 -1.37 -3.50
N GLN A 97 -0.30 -0.05 -3.62
CA GLN A 97 -0.16 0.60 -4.93
C GLN A 97 1.03 0.04 -5.73
N ASP A 98 2.17 -0.18 -5.07
CA ASP A 98 3.36 -0.79 -5.69
C ASP A 98 3.09 -2.22 -6.17
N SER A 99 2.31 -2.99 -5.40
CA SER A 99 1.91 -4.35 -5.78
C SER A 99 0.99 -4.32 -7.00
N VAL A 100 0.00 -3.41 -7.02
CA VAL A 100 -0.90 -3.21 -8.15
C VAL A 100 -0.13 -2.75 -9.40
N ASP A 101 0.80 -1.81 -9.26
CA ASP A 101 1.58 -1.29 -10.38
C ASP A 101 2.53 -2.35 -10.96
N THR A 102 3.08 -3.21 -10.10
CA THR A 102 3.88 -4.39 -10.48
C THR A 102 3.05 -5.41 -11.26
N SER A 103 1.83 -5.75 -10.81
CA SER A 103 1.02 -6.76 -11.49
C SER A 103 0.26 -6.24 -12.72
N SER A 104 -0.06 -4.94 -12.77
CA SER A 104 -0.83 -4.33 -13.87
C SER A 104 0.02 -3.96 -15.09
N GLY A 105 1.35 -4.02 -15.00
CA GLY A 105 2.26 -3.66 -16.09
C GLY A 105 2.71 -2.21 -16.12
N LYS A 106 2.35 -1.39 -15.13
CA LYS A 106 2.86 -0.01 -15.05
C LYS A 106 4.37 0.08 -14.80
N LYS A 107 4.96 -0.97 -14.21
CA LYS A 107 6.41 -1.09 -13.97
C LYS A 107 7.13 -1.95 -15.02
N THR A 108 6.60 -2.04 -16.25
CA THR A 108 7.17 -2.91 -17.30
C THR A 108 8.67 -2.69 -17.53
N ASP A 109 9.12 -1.44 -17.65
CA ASP A 109 10.53 -1.13 -17.90
C ASP A 109 11.44 -1.54 -16.74
N GLU A 110 10.96 -1.35 -15.51
CA GLU A 110 11.68 -1.75 -14.29
C GLU A 110 11.80 -3.28 -14.21
N LEU A 111 10.69 -3.99 -14.45
CA LEU A 111 10.64 -5.44 -14.42
C LEU A 111 11.52 -6.06 -15.53
N LEU A 112 11.47 -5.55 -16.76
CA LEU A 112 12.31 -6.04 -17.87
C LEU A 112 13.81 -5.81 -17.62
N LYS A 113 14.15 -4.74 -16.88
CA LYS A 113 15.53 -4.45 -16.49
C LYS A 113 16.00 -5.43 -15.41
N ASN A 114 15.27 -5.53 -14.31
CA ASN A 114 15.76 -6.14 -13.08
C ASN A 114 15.27 -7.58 -12.86
N ASP A 115 14.01 -7.85 -13.17
CA ASP A 115 13.27 -9.00 -12.60
C ASP A 115 12.99 -10.11 -13.61
N VAL A 116 12.85 -9.77 -14.89
CA VAL A 116 12.53 -10.73 -15.95
C VAL A 116 13.30 -10.41 -17.23
N SER A 117 13.65 -11.45 -17.98
CA SER A 117 14.09 -11.32 -19.38
C SER A 117 13.04 -11.93 -20.28
N VAL A 118 12.62 -11.20 -21.31
CA VAL A 118 11.71 -11.71 -22.35
C VAL A 118 12.44 -11.66 -23.69
N GLU A 119 12.72 -12.83 -24.25
CA GLU A 119 13.36 -12.99 -25.55
C GLU A 119 12.28 -13.36 -26.56
N VAL A 120 11.98 -12.44 -27.48
CA VAL A 120 11.01 -12.65 -28.57
C VAL A 120 11.73 -13.27 -29.77
N GLY A 121 11.26 -14.44 -30.20
CA GLY A 121 11.82 -15.21 -31.30
C GLY A 121 11.20 -14.87 -32.66
N GLN A 122 11.31 -15.82 -33.58
CA GLN A 122 10.77 -15.66 -34.94
C GLN A 122 9.30 -16.04 -35.00
N PHE A 123 8.53 -15.25 -35.75
CA PHE A 123 7.16 -15.60 -36.13
C PHE A 123 7.19 -16.61 -37.27
N SER A 124 6.40 -17.67 -37.16
CA SER A 124 6.21 -18.69 -38.19
C SER A 124 4.75 -18.78 -38.56
N ALA A 125 4.49 -18.95 -39.85
CA ALA A 125 3.16 -19.20 -40.40
C ALA A 125 3.28 -20.27 -41.49
N THR A 126 2.68 -21.43 -41.26
CA THR A 126 2.59 -22.52 -42.23
C THR A 126 1.13 -22.85 -42.51
N THR A 127 0.84 -23.34 -43.71
CA THR A 127 -0.49 -23.77 -44.09
C THR A 127 -0.52 -25.30 -44.12
N ASP A 128 -1.49 -25.91 -43.45
CA ASP A 128 -1.64 -27.36 -43.47
C ASP A 128 -2.37 -27.84 -44.74
N ALA A 129 -2.53 -29.17 -44.87
CA ALA A 129 -3.16 -29.80 -46.03
C ALA A 129 -4.64 -29.41 -46.26
N TYR A 130 -5.28 -28.77 -45.27
CA TYR A 130 -6.67 -28.31 -45.34
C TYR A 130 -6.79 -26.80 -45.57
N GLY A 131 -5.66 -26.11 -45.81
CA GLY A 131 -5.65 -24.65 -45.99
C GLY A 131 -5.70 -23.88 -44.67
N ILE A 132 -5.52 -24.53 -43.52
CA ILE A 132 -5.56 -23.88 -42.22
C ILE A 132 -4.16 -23.35 -41.89
N ASN A 133 -4.08 -22.05 -41.60
CA ASN A 133 -2.84 -21.44 -41.16
C ASN A 133 -2.54 -21.82 -39.70
N LYS A 134 -1.37 -22.44 -39.49
CA LYS A 134 -0.75 -22.64 -38.18
C LYS A 134 0.29 -21.55 -37.98
N THR A 135 0.02 -20.65 -37.04
CA THR A 135 0.93 -19.56 -36.69
C THR A 135 1.52 -19.76 -35.30
N LEU A 136 2.72 -19.23 -35.05
CA LEU A 136 3.28 -19.12 -33.71
C LEU A 136 4.43 -18.11 -33.67
N LEU A 137 4.57 -17.44 -32.54
CA LEU A 137 5.73 -16.63 -32.15
C LEU A 137 6.36 -17.28 -30.92
N SER A 138 7.59 -17.78 -31.06
CA SER A 138 8.32 -18.33 -29.91
C SER A 138 8.75 -17.23 -28.96
N VAL A 139 8.49 -17.39 -27.67
CA VAL A 139 8.89 -16.43 -26.63
C VAL A 139 9.49 -17.17 -25.47
N LYS A 140 10.67 -16.76 -25.04
CA LYS A 140 11.33 -17.30 -23.85
C LYS A 140 11.26 -16.27 -22.73
N VAL A 141 10.79 -16.69 -21.57
CA VAL A 141 10.69 -15.85 -20.37
C VAL A 141 11.61 -16.43 -19.31
N THR A 142 12.46 -15.59 -18.73
CA THR A 142 13.42 -15.97 -17.68
C THR A 142 13.18 -15.12 -16.46
N ASN A 143 12.84 -15.76 -15.34
CA ASN A 143 12.81 -15.12 -14.03
C ASN A 143 14.24 -14.85 -13.58
N LYS A 144 14.58 -13.62 -13.19
CA LYS A 144 15.90 -13.23 -12.66
C LYS A 144 15.92 -13.19 -11.13
N ASN A 145 14.78 -13.39 -10.48
CA ASN A 145 14.64 -13.35 -9.03
C ASN A 145 15.16 -14.63 -8.37
N ALA A 146 15.48 -14.50 -7.09
CA ALA A 146 15.82 -15.64 -6.24
C ALA A 146 14.59 -16.48 -5.88
N GLU A 147 13.40 -15.88 -5.84
CA GLU A 147 12.13 -16.53 -5.56
C GLU A 147 11.44 -17.03 -6.83
N THR A 148 10.52 -17.98 -6.66
CA THR A 148 9.60 -18.37 -7.74
C THR A 148 8.64 -17.22 -8.02
N LYS A 149 8.46 -16.87 -9.29
CA LYS A 149 7.59 -15.77 -9.74
C LYS A 149 6.79 -16.18 -10.97
N SER A 150 5.63 -15.54 -11.13
CA SER A 150 4.81 -15.65 -12.34
C SER A 150 4.76 -14.32 -13.07
N TYR A 151 4.68 -14.38 -14.40
CA TYR A 151 4.66 -13.20 -15.26
C TYR A 151 3.52 -13.27 -16.27
N THR A 152 2.84 -12.13 -16.44
CA THR A 152 1.93 -11.90 -17.57
C THR A 152 2.64 -11.00 -18.56
N VAL A 153 2.93 -11.52 -19.75
CA VAL A 153 3.68 -10.80 -20.80
C VAL A 153 2.73 -10.50 -21.94
N LYS A 154 2.50 -9.22 -22.23
CA LYS A 154 1.70 -8.79 -23.38
C LYS A 154 2.60 -8.32 -24.51
N ILE A 155 2.35 -8.86 -25.69
CA ILE A 155 3.14 -8.65 -26.90
C ILE A 155 2.23 -8.05 -27.95
N GLU A 156 2.72 -7.04 -28.64
CA GLU A 156 2.07 -6.47 -29.81
C GLU A 156 2.87 -6.76 -31.08
N ALA A 157 2.16 -6.99 -32.17
CA ALA A 157 2.70 -6.98 -33.52
C ALA A 157 2.40 -5.61 -34.12
N VAL A 158 3.43 -4.87 -34.53
CA VAL A 158 3.30 -3.56 -35.17
C VAL A 158 3.83 -3.59 -36.60
N ASP A 159 3.22 -2.81 -37.48
CA ASP A 159 3.75 -2.59 -38.83
C ASP A 159 4.98 -1.65 -38.82
N ALA A 160 5.51 -1.35 -40.00
CA ALA A 160 6.66 -0.46 -40.17
C ALA A 160 6.41 0.99 -39.70
N SER A 161 5.16 1.44 -39.64
CA SER A 161 4.77 2.75 -39.11
C SER A 161 4.63 2.76 -37.58
N GLY A 162 4.63 1.59 -36.95
CA GLY A 162 4.36 1.43 -35.52
C GLY A 162 2.88 1.24 -35.19
N THR A 163 2.00 1.08 -36.19
CA THR A 163 0.58 0.82 -35.96
C THR A 163 0.39 -0.63 -35.48
N ARG A 164 -0.36 -0.81 -34.38
CA ARG A 164 -0.66 -2.13 -33.82
C ARG A 164 -1.60 -2.92 -34.74
N LEU A 165 -1.13 -4.08 -35.19
CA LEU A 165 -1.86 -5.01 -36.07
C LEU A 165 -2.62 -6.07 -35.25
N ALA A 166 -1.98 -6.56 -34.19
CA ALA A 166 -2.50 -7.58 -33.30
C ALA A 166 -1.77 -7.52 -31.95
N GLU A 167 -2.36 -8.12 -30.93
CA GLU A 167 -1.70 -8.37 -29.64
C GLU A 167 -2.03 -9.76 -29.13
N ASP A 168 -1.17 -10.28 -28.28
CA ASP A 168 -1.40 -11.53 -27.57
C ASP A 168 -0.76 -11.48 -26.17
N THR A 169 -1.21 -12.36 -25.29
CA THR A 169 -0.75 -12.45 -23.90
C THR A 169 -0.23 -13.85 -23.59
N ILE A 170 0.94 -13.90 -22.98
CA ILE A 170 1.56 -15.13 -22.45
C ILE A 170 1.49 -15.10 -20.93
N TYR A 171 1.20 -16.26 -20.36
CA TYR A 171 1.24 -16.51 -18.92
C TYR A 171 2.39 -17.44 -18.58
N ALA A 172 3.46 -16.88 -18.03
CA ALA A 172 4.62 -17.61 -17.57
C ALA A 172 4.51 -17.87 -16.07
N ASN A 173 3.85 -18.96 -15.70
CA ASN A 173 3.54 -19.26 -14.30
C ASN A 173 4.66 -20.07 -13.63
N ASP A 174 4.88 -19.79 -12.35
CA ASP A 174 5.72 -20.55 -11.43
C ASP A 174 7.15 -20.78 -11.94
N LEU A 175 7.73 -19.77 -12.58
CA LEU A 175 9.13 -19.80 -12.97
C LEU A 175 9.99 -19.79 -11.71
N LYS A 176 10.68 -20.91 -11.47
CA LYS A 176 11.59 -21.07 -10.34
C LYS A 176 12.68 -19.99 -10.34
N SER A 177 13.39 -19.89 -9.23
CA SER A 177 14.60 -19.07 -9.08
C SER A 177 15.51 -19.17 -10.31
N ASN A 178 15.82 -18.05 -10.95
CA ASN A 178 16.67 -17.99 -12.15
C ASN A 178 16.22 -18.91 -13.31
N GLY A 179 14.97 -19.38 -13.29
CA GLY A 179 14.43 -20.36 -14.22
C GLY A 179 13.86 -19.73 -15.48
N SER A 180 13.88 -20.48 -16.57
CA SER A 180 13.28 -20.08 -17.85
C SER A 180 12.17 -21.03 -18.29
N GLY A 181 11.20 -20.49 -19.03
CA GLY A 181 10.19 -21.24 -19.77
C GLY A 181 10.11 -20.78 -21.22
N SER A 182 9.66 -21.68 -22.10
CA SER A 182 9.37 -21.40 -23.51
C SER A 182 7.87 -21.41 -23.73
N TYR A 183 7.39 -20.40 -24.45
CA TYR A 183 5.98 -20.11 -24.67
C TYR A 183 5.73 -19.76 -26.13
N GLU A 184 4.46 -19.84 -26.52
CA GLU A 184 4.01 -19.54 -27.87
C GLU A 184 2.93 -18.46 -27.80
N ALA A 185 3.17 -17.32 -28.45
CA ALA A 185 2.15 -16.32 -28.73
C ALA A 185 1.70 -16.40 -30.19
N PHE A 186 0.61 -15.70 -30.52
CA PHE A 186 0.03 -15.60 -31.86
C PHE A 186 -0.27 -16.97 -32.48
N LYS A 187 -0.82 -17.90 -31.68
CA LYS A 187 -1.20 -19.25 -32.15
C LYS A 187 -2.43 -19.26 -33.05
N TYR A 188 -3.30 -18.27 -32.86
CA TYR A 188 -4.60 -18.17 -33.52
C TYR A 188 -4.76 -16.82 -34.22
N VAL A 189 -3.93 -16.57 -35.22
CA VAL A 189 -3.98 -15.34 -36.02
C VAL A 189 -5.12 -15.44 -37.05
N GLU A 190 -5.93 -14.38 -37.13
CA GLU A 190 -6.97 -14.26 -38.16
C GLU A 190 -6.36 -14.40 -39.56
N ALA A 191 -7.00 -15.19 -40.44
CA ALA A 191 -6.47 -15.51 -41.76
C ALA A 191 -6.07 -14.27 -42.58
N GLY A 192 -6.88 -13.21 -42.54
CA GLY A 192 -6.61 -11.94 -43.24
C GLY A 192 -5.45 -11.11 -42.68
N LYS A 193 -4.92 -11.46 -41.50
CA LYS A 193 -3.79 -10.76 -40.86
C LYS A 193 -2.48 -11.52 -40.96
N VAL A 194 -2.50 -12.81 -41.29
CA VAL A 194 -1.29 -13.68 -41.30
C VAL A 194 -0.16 -13.07 -42.14
N ASP A 195 -0.46 -12.60 -43.34
CA ASP A 195 0.56 -12.02 -44.22
C ASP A 195 1.12 -10.70 -43.69
N SER A 196 0.30 -9.87 -43.05
CA SER A 196 0.76 -8.65 -42.39
C SER A 196 1.66 -8.95 -41.18
N LEU A 197 1.38 -10.02 -40.43
CA LEU A 197 2.21 -10.44 -39.29
C LEU A 197 3.57 -11.01 -39.71
N LYS A 198 3.72 -11.57 -40.92
CA LYS A 198 5.02 -12.05 -41.43
C LYS A 198 6.06 -10.94 -41.55
N THR A 199 5.63 -9.70 -41.76
CA THR A 199 6.50 -8.52 -41.87
C THR A 199 6.44 -7.61 -40.65
N ALA A 200 5.70 -8.00 -39.61
CA ALA A 200 5.52 -7.20 -38.42
C ALA A 200 6.75 -7.25 -37.51
N THR A 201 6.93 -6.20 -36.71
CA THR A 201 7.85 -6.21 -35.57
C THR A 201 7.08 -6.58 -34.31
N PHE A 202 7.56 -7.55 -33.56
CA PHE A 202 6.95 -7.99 -32.31
C PHE A 202 7.64 -7.32 -31.11
N LYS A 203 6.86 -6.72 -30.22
CA LYS A 203 7.37 -5.97 -29.06
C LYS A 203 6.62 -6.35 -27.81
N VAL A 204 7.34 -6.54 -26.72
CA VAL A 204 6.74 -6.59 -25.38
C VAL A 204 6.36 -5.16 -25.00
N TYR A 205 5.08 -4.93 -24.72
CA TYR A 205 4.60 -3.59 -24.34
C TYR A 205 4.12 -3.53 -22.89
N SER A 206 3.88 -4.68 -22.26
CA SER A 206 3.49 -4.76 -20.86
C SER A 206 3.98 -6.07 -20.24
N VAL A 207 4.54 -5.99 -19.04
CA VAL A 207 4.87 -7.14 -18.20
C VAL A 207 4.32 -6.91 -16.81
N GLY A 208 3.46 -7.82 -16.34
CA GLY A 208 3.04 -7.89 -14.94
C GLY A 208 3.76 -9.02 -14.21
N GLN A 209 4.06 -8.83 -12.92
CA GLN A 209 4.63 -9.87 -12.05
C GLN A 209 3.69 -10.16 -10.87
N SER A 210 3.63 -11.44 -10.46
CA SER A 210 2.97 -11.91 -9.24
C SER A 210 3.83 -12.95 -8.53
#